data_AF-A0A356XEL3-F1
#
_entry.id   AF-A0A356XEL3-F1
#
_cell.length_a   1.000
_cell.length_b   1.000
_cell.length_c   1.000
_cell.angle_alpha   90.00
_cell.angle_beta   90.00
_cell.angle_gamma   90.00
#
_symmetry.space_group_name_H-M   'P 1'
#
loop_
_entity.id
_entity.type
_entity.pdbx_description
1 polymer ?
#
loop_
_entity_poly.entity_id
_entity_poly.type
_entity_poly.pdbx_seq_one_letter_code
_entity_poly.pdbx_strand_id
1 'polypeptide(L)' 'MNRIYNFSAGPSMLPEPVLKKAADEMLDYQGSGMSVMEMSHRSRLFESIVEETEQSLRSLMKIPDD' A
#
# COMPACT_ATOMS: atom_id res chain seq x y z
N MET A 1 -13.26 6.08 -20.64
CA MET A 1 -11.91 6.48 -21.11
C MET A 1 -11.06 5.23 -21.22
N ASN A 2 -10.22 5.11 -22.25
CA ASN A 2 -9.29 3.99 -22.37
C ASN A 2 -8.08 4.23 -21.46
N ARG A 3 -7.68 3.20 -20.71
CA ARG A 3 -6.47 3.23 -19.89
C ARG A 3 -5.23 3.19 -20.79
N ILE A 4 -4.26 4.08 -20.54
CA ILE A 4 -3.00 4.13 -21.29
C ILE A 4 -2.11 2.95 -20.89
N TYR A 5 -1.51 2.30 -21.88
CA TYR A 5 -0.43 1.34 -21.67
C TYR A 5 0.88 2.07 -21.40
N ASN A 6 1.34 2.02 -20.15
CA ASN A 6 2.58 2.62 -19.72
C ASN A 6 3.70 1.55 -19.69
N PHE A 7 4.64 1.64 -20.64
CA PHE A 7 5.80 0.74 -20.78
C PHE A 7 7.09 1.30 -20.14
N SER A 8 6.99 2.28 -19.24
CA SER A 8 8.17 2.81 -18.54
C SER A 8 8.94 1.73 -17.78
N ALA A 9 10.27 1.80 -17.85
CA ALA A 9 11.17 0.84 -17.20
C ALA A 9 11.34 1.03 -15.69
N GLY A 10 10.93 2.19 -15.14
CA GLY A 10 11.06 2.54 -13.73
C GLY A 10 11.11 4.07 -13.50
N PRO A 11 10.23 4.66 -12.66
CA PRO A 11 9.02 4.08 -12.10
C PRO A 11 8.08 3.50 -13.18
N SER A 12 7.32 2.47 -12.83
CA SER A 12 6.52 1.67 -13.77
C SER A 12 5.01 1.72 -13.45
N MET A 13 4.19 1.10 -14.31
CA MET A 13 2.74 1.05 -14.11
C MET A 13 2.35 0.24 -12.87
N LEU A 14 1.51 0.83 -12.01
CA LEU A 14 0.87 0.14 -10.88
C LEU A 14 -0.47 -0.51 -11.29
N PRO A 15 -0.90 -1.61 -10.64
CA PRO A 15 -2.23 -2.19 -10.85
C PRO A 15 -3.36 -1.18 -10.55
N GLU A 16 -4.44 -1.18 -11.34
CA GLU A 16 -5.60 -0.29 -11.09
C GLU A 16 -6.17 -0.38 -9.68
N PRO A 17 -6.39 -1.60 -9.14
CA PRO A 17 -7.05 -1.74 -7.85
C PRO A 17 -6.26 -1.07 -6.73
N VAL A 18 -4.92 -1.08 -6.82
CA VAL A 18 -4.02 -0.42 -5.86
C VAL A 18 -4.17 1.09 -5.92
N LEU A 19 -4.16 1.66 -7.13
CA LEU A 19 -4.32 3.11 -7.33
C LEU A 19 -5.71 3.59 -6.85
N LYS A 20 -6.76 2.82 -7.13
CA LYS A 20 -8.13 3.14 -6.69
C LYS A 20 -8.22 3.12 -5.17
N LYS A 21 -7.76 2.04 -4.53
CA LYS A 21 -7.76 1.96 -3.06
C LYS A 21 -7.00 3.11 -2.41
N ALA A 22 -5.79 3.41 -2.90
CA ALA A 22 -5.00 4.51 -2.37
C ALA A 22 -5.66 5.88 -2.57
N ALA A 23 -6.39 6.08 -3.68
CA ALA A 23 -7.16 7.30 -3.92
C ALA A 23 -8.38 7.40 -3.00
N ASP A 24 -9.13 6.30 -2.83
CA ASP A 24 -10.33 6.23 -1.99
C ASP A 24 -9.99 6.47 -0.50
N GLU A 25 -8.82 6.02 -0.04
CA GLU A 25 -8.35 6.14 1.35
C GLU A 25 -7.42 7.35 1.58
N MET A 26 -7.20 8.20 0.58
CA MET A 26 -6.17 9.25 0.62
C MET A 26 -6.31 10.23 1.78
N LEU A 27 -7.56 10.58 2.12
CA LEU A 27 -7.89 11.55 3.17
C LEU A 27 -8.32 10.90 4.48
N ASP A 28 -8.72 9.63 4.43
CA ASP A 28 -9.14 8.87 5.60
C ASP A 28 -8.79 7.41 5.41
N TYR A 29 -7.65 7.02 5.97
CA TYR A 29 -7.22 5.63 5.94
C TYR A 29 -8.05 4.82 6.93
N GLN A 30 -8.86 3.90 6.40
CA GLN A 30 -9.67 2.95 7.18
C GLN A 30 -10.57 3.57 8.26
N GLY A 31 -11.07 4.79 8.05
CA GLY A 31 -11.95 5.47 9.02
C GLY A 31 -11.21 6.02 10.24
N SER A 32 -9.89 6.19 10.15
CA SER A 32 -9.06 6.79 11.20
C SER A 32 -9.23 8.30 11.34
N GLY A 33 -9.86 8.95 10.34
CA GLY A 33 -10.02 10.39 10.27
C GLY A 33 -8.75 11.15 9.85
N MET A 34 -7.74 10.44 9.34
CA MET A 34 -6.49 11.04 8.84
C MET A 34 -5.90 10.24 7.68
N SER A 35 -5.08 10.90 6.86
CA SER A 35 -4.31 10.25 5.81
C SER A 35 -3.21 9.35 6.40
N VAL A 36 -2.86 8.28 5.69
CA VAL A 36 -1.67 7.46 6.03
C VAL A 36 -0.40 8.31 6.09
N MET A 37 -0.32 9.39 5.31
CA MET A 37 0.83 10.30 5.28
C MET A 37 0.94 11.19 6.52
N GLU A 38 -0.12 11.29 7.33
CA GLU A 38 -0.16 12.08 8.57
C GLU A 38 0.06 11.21 9.82
N MET A 39 0.07 9.89 9.66
CA MET A 39 0.21 8.95 10.77
C MET A 39 1.63 8.96 11.35
N SER A 40 1.71 8.88 12.68
CA SER A 40 2.98 8.55 13.32
C SER A 40 3.41 7.14 12.92
N HIS A 41 4.66 6.98 12.48
CA HIS A 41 5.25 5.67 12.19
C HIS A 41 5.29 4.72 13.41
N ARG A 42 5.07 5.25 14.62
CA ARG A 42 4.98 4.47 15.88
C ARG A 42 3.55 4.25 16.35
N SER A 43 2.57 4.73 15.59
CA SER A 43 1.17 4.45 15.91
C SER A 43 0.85 2.99 15.60
N ARG A 44 -0.01 2.37 16.41
CA ARG A 44 -0.44 0.98 16.17
C ARG A 44 -1.05 0.78 14.79
N LEU A 45 -1.72 1.81 14.25
CA LEU A 45 -2.35 1.76 12.93
C LEU A 45 -1.31 1.74 11.80
N PHE A 46 -0.20 2.46 11.94
CA PHE A 46 0.89 2.37 10.97
C PHE A 46 1.72 1.11 11.15
N GLU A 47 1.94 0.68 12.40
CA GLU A 47 2.62 -0.58 12.73
C GLU A 47 1.92 -1.77 12.06
N SER A 48 0.59 -1.84 12.09
CA SER A 48 -0.16 -2.90 11.41
C SER A 48 0.03 -2.91 9.89
N ILE A 49 0.24 -1.75 9.25
CA ILE A 49 0.55 -1.68 7.80
C ILE A 49 1.91 -2.33 7.53
N VAL A 50 2.91 -2.05 8.36
CA VAL A 50 4.26 -2.61 8.23
C VAL A 50 4.25 -4.12 8.44
N GLU A 51 3.59 -4.59 9.49
CA GLU A 51 3.47 -6.02 9.82
C GLU A 51 2.75 -6.79 8.69
N GLU A 52 1.62 -6.28 8.19
CA GLU A 52 0.88 -6.88 7.08
C GLU A 52 1.72 -6.91 5.79
N THR A 53 2.46 -5.82 5.52
CA THR A 53 3.34 -5.72 4.35
C THR A 53 4.48 -6.75 4.41
N GLU A 54 5.15 -6.86 5.55
CA GLU A 54 6.21 -7.85 5.76
C GLU A 54 5.66 -9.27 5.62
N GLN A 55 4.55 -9.58 6.30
CA GLN A 55 3.94 -10.91 6.25
C GLN A 55 3.51 -11.28 4.83
N SER A 56 2.93 -10.33 4.08
CA SER A 56 2.57 -10.52 2.67
C SER A 56 3.79 -10.83 1.81
N LEU A 57 4.88 -10.08 1.99
CA LEU A 57 6.13 -10.31 1.27
C LEU A 57 6.70 -11.70 1.58
N ARG A 58 6.78 -12.05 2.88
CA ARG A 58 7.27 -13.37 3.32
C ARG A 58 6.43 -14.50 2.74
N SER A 59 5.11 -14.38 2.78
CA SER A 59 4.20 -15.38 2.23
C SER A 59 4.37 -15.55 0.72
N LEU A 60 4.38 -14.43 -0.04
CA LEU A 60 4.52 -14.44 -1.50
C LEU A 60 5.87 -15.02 -1.94
N MET A 61 6.94 -14.67 -1.23
CA MET A 61 8.30 -15.07 -1.56
C MET A 61 8.74 -16.36 -0.85
N LYS A 62 7.87 -16.96 -0.01
CA LYS A 62 8.15 -18.14 0.81
C LYS A 62 9.40 -17.99 1.68
N ILE A 63 9.55 -16.83 2.31
CA ILE A 63 10.68 -16.53 3.20
C ILE A 63 10.39 -17.19 4.56
N PRO A 64 11.33 -18.00 5.11
CA PRO A 64 11.18 -18.63 6.42
C PRO A 64 11.26 -17.60 7.56
N ASP A 65 10.82 -18.00 8.76
CA ASP A 65 10.77 -17.14 9.95
C ASP A 65 12.11 -17.06 10.72
N ASP A 66 13.12 -17.83 10.29
CA ASP A 66 14.43 -17.96 10.91
C ASP A 66 15.47 -16.95 10.40
#